data_AF-A0A3N1SF80-F1
#
_entry.id   AF-A0A3N1SF80-F1
#
_cell.length_a   1.000
_cell.length_b   1.000
_cell.length_c   1.000
_cell.angle_alpha   90.00
_cell.angle_beta   90.00
_cell.angle_gamma   90.00
#
_symmetry.space_group_name_H-M   'P 1'
#
loop_
_entity.id
_entity.type
_entity.pdbx_description
1 polymer ?
#
loop_
_entity_poly.entity_id
_entity_poly.type
_entity_poly.pdbx_seq_one_letter_code
_entity_poly.pdbx_strand_id
1 'polypeptide(L)'
;MKRKIVIAAVTAAVLAAGGTATAVALAGGGPTSGTPGRDSARVTVGDAAAAAVRAVPGTVTEAELDDEDGRLVWELDVYGSERTRHDVTVDPADGKVLADHVDSDDGDRSAPRKTSVTLDDAVRAALGSVPGTVTSVELEDHDGRTGRAVHWEVDVRGKDGAKHELDVDAKTAKVTVDRPDSGHGGDDGDGDDHDDD
;
A
#
# COMPACT_ATOMS: atom_id res chain seq x y z
N MET A 1 12.54 2.26 15.63
CA MET A 1 13.47 2.13 14.48
C MET A 1 12.59 2.10 13.24
N LYS A 2 12.93 2.82 12.16
CA LYS A 2 12.14 2.77 10.92
C LYS A 2 12.07 1.32 10.43
N ARG A 3 10.88 0.71 10.35
CA ARG A 3 10.69 -0.48 9.52
C ARG A 3 10.92 0.03 8.11
N LYS A 4 12.07 -0.32 7.52
CA LYS A 4 12.34 -0.02 6.12
C LYS A 4 11.49 -1.01 5.34
N ILE A 5 10.24 -0.65 5.05
CA ILE A 5 9.45 -1.41 4.10
C ILE A 5 10.16 -1.21 2.76
N VAL A 6 10.78 -2.29 2.29
CA VAL A 6 11.48 -2.30 1.02
C VAL A 6 10.38 -2.27 -0.02
N ILE A 7 10.10 -1.09 -0.58
CA ILE A 7 9.12 -0.89 -1.64
C ILE A 7 9.50 -1.80 -2.80
N ALA A 8 8.88 -2.97 -2.87
CA ALA A 8 9.02 -3.88 -3.99
C ALA A 8 8.41 -3.16 -5.20
N ALA A 9 9.25 -2.82 -6.17
CA ALA A 9 8.80 -2.21 -7.40
C ALA A 9 7.95 -3.22 -8.17
N VAL A 10 6.61 -3.15 -8.03
CA VAL A 10 5.65 -3.91 -8.85
C VAL A 10 5.86 -3.51 -10.31
N THR A 11 6.71 -4.28 -11.00
CA THR A 11 7.03 -4.16 -12.41
C THR A 11 6.07 -5.03 -13.19
N ALA A 12 4.96 -4.44 -13.63
CA ALA A 12 4.01 -5.12 -14.48
C ALA A 12 4.61 -5.29 -15.90
N ALA A 13 5.19 -6.45 -16.18
CA ALA A 13 5.66 -6.81 -17.51
C ALA A 13 4.46 -7.19 -18.39
N VAL A 14 4.02 -6.29 -19.27
CA VAL A 14 3.04 -6.61 -20.33
C VAL A 14 3.73 -7.45 -21.40
N LEU A 15 3.59 -8.77 -21.30
CA LEU A 15 3.98 -9.70 -22.36
C LEU A 15 2.84 -9.84 -23.37
N ALA A 16 2.89 -9.03 -24.42
CA ALA A 16 2.14 -9.25 -25.64
C ALA A 16 2.81 -10.37 -26.45
N ALA A 17 2.40 -11.62 -26.24
CA ALA A 17 2.71 -12.74 -27.13
C ALA A 17 1.41 -13.21 -27.81
N GLY A 18 1.25 -12.79 -29.07
CA GLY A 18 0.20 -13.28 -29.95
C GLY A 18 0.42 -14.75 -30.31
N GLY A 19 -0.66 -15.52 -30.27
CA GLY A 19 -0.74 -16.86 -30.82
C GLY A 19 -2.18 -17.18 -31.21
N THR A 20 -2.48 -17.19 -32.52
CA THR A 20 -3.76 -17.66 -33.03
C THR A 20 -3.77 -19.19 -33.00
N ALA A 21 -4.42 -19.78 -32.01
CA ALA A 21 -4.83 -21.17 -32.04
C ALA A 21 -6.33 -21.24 -32.33
N THR A 22 -6.70 -21.58 -33.57
CA THR A 22 -8.06 -21.96 -33.92
C THR A 22 -8.37 -23.34 -33.33
N ALA A 23 -9.30 -23.42 -32.39
CA ALA A 23 -9.94 -24.66 -31.98
C ALA A 23 -11.46 -24.49 -32.04
N VAL A 24 -12.11 -25.25 -32.93
CA VAL A 24 -13.56 -25.41 -32.99
C VAL A 24 -13.91 -26.65 -32.17
N ALA A 25 -14.71 -26.48 -31.11
CA ALA A 25 -15.44 -27.57 -30.48
C ALA A 25 -16.80 -27.05 -30.00
N LEU A 26 -17.83 -27.83 -30.29
CA LEU A 26 -19.25 -27.47 -30.25
C LEU A 26 -19.84 -27.56 -28.83
N ALA A 27 -20.70 -26.58 -28.53
CA ALA A 27 -21.84 -26.58 -27.61
C ALA A 27 -21.79 -27.40 -26.30
N GLY A 28 -21.66 -26.67 -25.19
CA GLY A 28 -22.02 -27.11 -23.84
C GLY A 28 -21.95 -25.92 -22.88
N GLY A 29 -23.06 -25.18 -22.75
CA GLY A 29 -23.13 -23.98 -21.92
C GLY A 29 -22.97 -24.27 -20.44
N GLY A 30 -21.82 -23.89 -19.88
CA GLY A 30 -21.63 -23.58 -18.46
C GLY A 30 -21.00 -22.19 -18.37
N PRO A 31 -21.25 -21.39 -17.31
CA PRO A 31 -20.59 -20.11 -17.16
C PRO A 31 -19.09 -20.37 -17.16
N THR A 32 -18.42 -19.78 -18.14
CA THR A 32 -16.97 -19.74 -18.22
C THR A 32 -16.48 -19.09 -16.93
N SER A 33 -16.02 -19.90 -15.98
CA SER A 33 -14.97 -19.49 -15.06
C SER A 33 -13.74 -19.25 -15.93
N GLY A 34 -13.73 -18.11 -16.64
CA GLY A 34 -12.49 -17.49 -17.04
C GLY A 34 -11.71 -17.38 -15.75
N THR A 35 -10.58 -18.08 -15.68
CA THR A 35 -9.62 -17.87 -14.60
C THR A 35 -9.43 -16.36 -14.52
N PRO A 36 -9.88 -15.69 -13.44
CA PRO A 36 -9.55 -14.29 -13.26
C PRO A 36 -8.03 -14.24 -13.36
N GLY A 37 -7.48 -13.40 -14.23
CA GLY A 37 -6.05 -13.13 -14.20
C GLY A 37 -5.69 -12.86 -12.75
N ARG A 38 -4.90 -13.77 -12.16
CA ARG A 38 -4.58 -13.83 -10.73
C ARG A 38 -3.78 -12.60 -10.29
N ASP A 39 -3.42 -11.77 -11.26
CA ASP A 39 -2.52 -10.62 -11.17
C ASP A 39 -3.27 -9.28 -11.30
N SER A 40 -4.61 -9.28 -11.28
CA SER A 40 -5.40 -8.03 -11.30
C SER A 40 -6.15 -7.83 -9.99
N ALA A 41 -5.68 -6.90 -9.16
CA ALA A 41 -6.41 -6.44 -7.99
C ALA A 41 -7.75 -5.81 -8.43
N ARG A 42 -8.86 -6.39 -7.96
CA ARG A 42 -10.25 -5.93 -8.19
C ARG A 42 -10.86 -5.31 -6.95
N VAL A 43 -10.44 -5.77 -5.79
CA VAL A 43 -10.83 -5.28 -4.47
C VAL A 43 -10.09 -3.97 -4.22
N THR A 44 -10.83 -2.93 -3.87
CA THR A 44 -10.24 -1.64 -3.49
C THR A 44 -9.63 -1.72 -2.11
N VAL A 45 -8.70 -0.81 -1.80
CA VAL A 45 -8.12 -0.72 -0.45
C VAL A 45 -9.18 -0.54 0.64
N GLY A 46 -10.26 0.22 0.37
CA GLY A 46 -11.38 0.39 1.32
C GLY A 46 -12.17 -0.90 1.53
N ASP A 47 -12.40 -1.69 0.48
CA ASP A 47 -13.06 -2.99 0.60
C ASP A 47 -12.20 -4.01 1.37
N ALA A 48 -10.88 -4.00 1.12
CA ALA A 48 -9.92 -4.81 1.85
C ALA A 48 -9.86 -4.40 3.34
N ALA A 49 -9.80 -3.11 3.64
CA ALA A 49 -9.87 -2.55 4.99
C ALA A 49 -11.16 -2.98 5.71
N ALA A 50 -12.29 -2.92 5.03
CA ALA A 50 -13.55 -3.38 5.58
C ALA A 50 -13.55 -4.90 5.84
N ALA A 51 -12.90 -5.70 4.99
CA ALA A 51 -12.74 -7.14 5.22
C ALA A 51 -11.85 -7.43 6.43
N ALA A 52 -10.73 -6.73 6.56
CA ALA A 52 -9.82 -6.85 7.69
C ALA A 52 -10.49 -6.48 9.01
N VAL A 53 -11.21 -5.35 9.08
CA VAL A 53 -11.94 -4.92 10.30
C VAL A 53 -13.05 -5.90 10.69
N ARG A 54 -13.65 -6.60 9.72
CA ARG A 54 -14.62 -7.67 10.00
C ARG A 54 -13.98 -8.90 10.65
N ALA A 55 -12.73 -9.22 10.29
CA ALA A 55 -11.98 -10.32 10.89
C ALA A 55 -11.38 -9.92 12.24
N VAL A 56 -10.77 -8.74 12.32
CA VAL A 56 -10.13 -8.17 13.50
C VAL A 56 -10.77 -6.81 13.81
N PRO A 57 -11.70 -6.72 14.78
CA PRO A 57 -12.29 -5.44 15.17
C PRO A 57 -11.23 -4.48 15.70
N GLY A 58 -11.00 -3.37 15.00
CA GLY A 58 -9.95 -2.42 15.34
C GLY A 58 -9.89 -1.22 14.40
N THR A 59 -8.75 -0.54 14.44
CA THR A 59 -8.42 0.58 13.55
C THR A 59 -7.37 0.11 12.55
N VAL A 60 -7.65 0.21 11.26
CA VAL A 60 -6.64 0.02 10.22
C VAL A 60 -5.66 1.19 10.25
N THR A 61 -4.38 0.91 10.43
CA THR A 61 -3.30 1.91 10.38
C THR A 61 -2.53 1.88 9.08
N GLU A 62 -2.54 0.75 8.38
CA GLU A 62 -1.89 0.58 7.08
C GLU A 62 -2.68 -0.38 6.20
N ALA A 63 -2.64 -0.17 4.89
CA ALA A 63 -3.11 -1.11 3.90
C ALA A 63 -2.29 -0.98 2.61
N GLU A 64 -1.56 -2.02 2.24
CA GLU A 64 -0.67 -2.04 1.08
C GLU A 64 -0.97 -3.20 0.13
N LEU A 65 -0.87 -2.94 -1.17
CA LEU A 65 -0.96 -3.96 -2.21
C LEU A 65 0.45 -4.45 -2.53
N ASP A 66 0.80 -5.61 -2.00
CA ASP A 66 2.14 -6.21 -2.14
C ASP A 66 2.14 -7.41 -3.10
N ASP A 67 3.33 -7.82 -3.53
CA ASP A 67 3.58 -9.02 -4.31
C ASP A 67 4.32 -10.08 -3.46
N GLU A 68 3.58 -11.09 -3.02
CA GLU A 68 4.13 -12.25 -2.32
C GLU A 68 4.39 -13.38 -3.32
N ASP A 69 5.66 -13.64 -3.63
CA ASP A 69 6.11 -14.74 -4.50
C ASP A 69 5.38 -14.76 -5.87
N GLY A 70 5.12 -13.58 -6.46
CA GLY A 70 4.41 -13.44 -7.73
C GLY A 70 2.89 -13.51 -7.62
N ARG A 71 2.34 -13.37 -6.42
CA ARG A 71 0.90 -13.23 -6.18
C ARG A 71 0.64 -11.92 -5.46
N LEU A 72 -0.22 -11.09 -6.05
CA LEU A 72 -0.69 -9.89 -5.36
C LEU A 72 -1.52 -10.24 -4.13
N VAL A 73 -1.29 -9.52 -3.04
CA VAL A 73 -2.09 -9.54 -1.81
C VAL A 73 -2.30 -8.13 -1.27
N TRP A 74 -3.41 -7.92 -0.57
CA TRP A 74 -3.51 -6.78 0.34
C TRP A 74 -2.98 -7.21 1.71
N GLU A 75 -2.01 -6.50 2.24
CA GLU A 75 -1.56 -6.62 3.64
C GLU A 75 -2.10 -5.41 4.42
N LEU A 76 -2.67 -5.65 5.60
CA LEU A 76 -3.27 -4.60 6.42
C LEU A 76 -2.83 -4.71 7.88
N ASP A 77 -2.28 -3.63 8.41
CA ASP A 77 -2.06 -3.47 9.84
C ASP A 77 -3.34 -3.00 10.53
N VAL A 78 -3.84 -3.82 11.44
CA VAL A 78 -5.00 -3.51 12.27
C VAL A 78 -4.58 -3.40 13.74
N TYR A 79 -4.69 -2.20 14.30
CA TYR A 79 -4.63 -2.04 15.75
C TYR A 79 -5.95 -2.54 16.36
N GLY A 80 -5.92 -3.79 16.84
CA GLY A 80 -7.06 -4.50 17.40
C GLY A 80 -7.58 -3.87 18.69
N SER A 81 -8.86 -4.12 18.97
CA SER A 81 -9.53 -3.66 20.20
C SER A 81 -8.88 -4.20 21.49
N GLU A 82 -8.19 -5.34 21.38
CA GLU A 82 -7.40 -5.96 22.46
C GLU A 82 -6.04 -5.30 22.68
N ARG A 83 -5.75 -4.21 21.95
CA ARG A 83 -4.49 -3.45 22.01
C ARG A 83 -3.28 -4.24 21.50
N THR A 84 -3.55 -5.16 20.58
CA THR A 84 -2.58 -5.94 19.81
C THR A 84 -2.62 -5.49 18.36
N ARG A 85 -1.48 -5.49 17.68
CA ARG A 85 -1.42 -5.30 16.23
C ARG A 85 -1.66 -6.64 15.55
N HIS A 86 -2.40 -6.59 14.45
CA HIS A 86 -2.66 -7.75 13.62
C HIS A 86 -2.32 -7.42 12.18
N ASP A 87 -1.62 -8.33 11.53
CA ASP A 87 -1.29 -8.27 10.12
C ASP A 87 -2.32 -9.16 9.42
N VAL A 88 -3.18 -8.55 8.61
CA VAL A 88 -4.29 -9.24 7.95
C VAL A 88 -4.08 -9.25 6.45
N THR A 89 -3.91 -10.44 5.88
CA THR A 89 -3.74 -10.62 4.44
C THR A 89 -5.10 -10.85 3.78
N VAL A 90 -5.41 -10.12 2.70
CA VAL A 90 -6.67 -10.21 1.96
C VAL A 90 -6.40 -10.46 0.47
N ASP A 91 -7.15 -11.40 -0.12
CA ASP A 91 -7.12 -11.69 -1.55
C ASP A 91 -7.62 -10.48 -2.35
N PRO A 92 -6.80 -9.90 -3.25
CA PRO A 92 -7.16 -8.68 -3.96
C PRO A 92 -8.11 -8.96 -5.13
N ALA A 93 -8.36 -10.22 -5.49
CA ALA A 93 -9.31 -10.58 -6.55
C ALA A 93 -10.75 -10.70 -6.02
N ASP A 94 -10.95 -11.17 -4.78
CA ASP A 94 -12.30 -11.43 -4.24
C ASP A 94 -12.56 -10.97 -2.79
N GLY A 95 -11.55 -10.48 -2.09
CA GLY A 95 -11.69 -9.83 -0.78
C GLY A 95 -11.73 -10.81 0.39
N LYS A 96 -11.37 -12.08 0.16
CA LYS A 96 -11.28 -13.08 1.22
C LYS A 96 -10.06 -12.82 2.09
N VAL A 97 -10.24 -12.90 3.40
CA VAL A 97 -9.12 -12.93 4.34
C VAL A 97 -8.38 -14.27 4.17
N LEU A 98 -7.09 -14.18 3.85
CA LEU A 98 -6.19 -15.30 3.61
C LEU A 98 -5.43 -15.69 4.88
N ALA A 99 -5.05 -14.71 5.69
CA ALA A 99 -4.33 -14.90 6.94
C ALA A 99 -4.64 -13.77 7.93
N ASP A 100 -4.52 -14.09 9.22
CA ASP A 100 -4.42 -13.12 10.31
C ASP A 100 -3.27 -13.55 11.22
N HIS A 101 -2.32 -12.64 11.48
CA HIS A 101 -1.22 -12.86 12.40
C HIS A 101 -1.23 -11.78 13.48
N VAL A 102 -0.90 -12.13 14.72
CA VAL A 102 -0.68 -11.14 15.78
C VAL A 102 0.78 -10.73 15.73
N ASP A 103 1.07 -9.48 15.35
CA ASP A 103 2.43 -8.96 15.44
C ASP A 103 2.84 -8.91 16.92
N SER A 104 3.78 -9.81 17.25
CA SER A 104 4.27 -10.03 18.61
C SER A 104 5.50 -9.18 18.92
N ASP A 105 5.99 -8.36 17.98
CA ASP A 105 7.16 -7.53 18.25
C ASP A 105 6.81 -6.42 19.27
N ASP A 106 7.55 -6.39 20.37
CA ASP A 106 7.30 -5.56 21.56
C ASP A 106 7.62 -4.06 21.35
N GLY A 107 7.94 -3.66 20.11
CA GLY A 107 8.60 -2.39 19.78
C GLY A 107 7.76 -1.13 19.90
N ASP A 108 6.46 -1.16 19.58
CA ASP A 108 5.56 -0.02 19.79
C ASP A 108 4.07 -0.42 19.82
N ARG A 109 3.58 -0.74 21.03
CA ARG A 109 2.16 -0.98 21.32
C ARG A 109 1.34 0.29 21.47
N SER A 110 1.86 1.47 21.10
CA SER A 110 1.08 2.69 21.25
C SER A 110 -0.15 2.61 20.34
N ALA A 111 -1.29 2.98 20.92
CA ALA A 111 -2.52 3.09 20.16
C ALA A 111 -2.34 4.20 19.10
N PRO A 112 -2.83 4.00 17.87
CA PRO A 112 -2.78 5.05 16.86
C PRO A 112 -3.56 6.27 17.35
N ARG A 113 -3.09 7.45 16.95
CA ARG A 113 -3.81 8.69 17.26
C ARG A 113 -5.18 8.67 16.62
N LYS A 114 -6.18 9.19 17.34
CA LYS A 114 -7.52 9.37 16.77
C LYS A 114 -7.48 10.44 15.69
N THR A 115 -7.91 10.08 14.50
CA THR A 115 -8.05 10.97 13.34
C THR A 115 -9.51 11.35 13.12
N SER A 116 -9.76 12.51 12.51
CA SER A 116 -11.12 12.87 12.03
C SER A 116 -11.35 12.34 10.61
N VAL A 117 -10.28 12.23 9.83
CA VAL A 117 -10.26 11.69 8.48
C VAL A 117 -9.98 10.20 8.56
N THR A 118 -10.91 9.40 8.04
CA THR A 118 -10.77 7.95 7.93
C THR A 118 -9.89 7.55 6.75
N LEU A 119 -9.48 6.28 6.67
CA LEU A 119 -8.80 5.72 5.52
C LEU A 119 -9.59 5.96 4.22
N ASP A 120 -10.90 5.68 4.21
CA ASP A 120 -11.75 5.89 3.04
C ASP A 120 -11.83 7.38 2.63
N ASP A 121 -11.86 8.29 3.60
CA ASP A 121 -11.83 9.73 3.33
C ASP A 121 -10.50 10.16 2.72
N ALA A 122 -9.38 9.63 3.23
CA ALA A 122 -8.05 9.91 2.70
C ALA A 122 -7.90 9.39 1.27
N VAL A 123 -8.32 8.14 1.01
CA VAL A 123 -8.35 7.53 -0.33
C VAL A 123 -9.18 8.36 -1.30
N ARG A 124 -10.36 8.80 -0.87
CA ARG A 124 -11.23 9.65 -1.69
C ARG A 124 -10.61 11.02 -1.99
N ALA A 125 -9.95 11.64 -1.02
CA ALA A 125 -9.25 12.91 -1.20
C ALA A 125 -8.05 12.77 -2.16
N ALA A 126 -7.25 11.72 -1.98
CA ALA A 126 -6.10 11.40 -2.80
C ALA A 126 -6.49 11.14 -4.27
N LEU A 127 -7.48 10.26 -4.50
CA LEU A 127 -7.98 9.95 -5.85
C LEU A 127 -8.65 11.14 -6.54
N GLY A 128 -9.16 12.11 -5.77
CA GLY A 128 -9.66 13.38 -6.29
C GLY A 128 -8.54 14.28 -6.83
N SER A 129 -7.31 14.13 -6.33
CA SER A 129 -6.12 14.87 -6.76
C SER A 129 -5.35 14.14 -7.86
N VAL A 130 -5.17 12.82 -7.72
CA VAL A 130 -4.49 11.95 -8.69
C VAL A 130 -5.40 10.77 -9.05
N PRO A 131 -6.03 10.76 -10.23
CA PRO A 131 -6.82 9.61 -10.68
C PRO A 131 -5.91 8.41 -10.99
N GLY A 132 -6.17 7.28 -10.34
CA GLY A 132 -5.37 6.08 -10.52
C GLY A 132 -5.86 4.92 -9.67
N THR A 133 -4.94 4.00 -9.39
CA THR A 133 -5.14 2.88 -8.46
C THR A 133 -4.34 3.15 -7.20
N VAL A 134 -4.99 3.18 -6.04
CA VAL A 134 -4.28 3.24 -4.75
C VAL A 134 -3.54 1.93 -4.55
N THR A 135 -2.25 2.01 -4.22
CA THR A 135 -1.38 0.86 -3.93
C THR A 135 -0.95 0.80 -2.47
N SER A 136 -0.95 1.91 -1.74
CA SER A 136 -0.75 1.90 -0.29
C SER A 136 -1.49 3.07 0.39
N VAL A 137 -1.88 2.88 1.65
CA VAL A 137 -2.36 3.91 2.56
C VAL A 137 -1.79 3.64 3.95
N GLU A 138 -1.01 4.58 4.50
CA GLU A 138 -0.40 4.45 5.84
C GLU A 138 -0.74 5.67 6.70
N LEU A 139 -1.04 5.44 7.98
CA LEU A 139 -1.20 6.50 8.97
C LEU A 139 0.16 6.90 9.54
N GLU A 140 0.69 8.01 9.07
CA GLU A 140 1.92 8.59 9.59
C GLU A 140 1.64 9.43 10.85
N ASP A 141 1.85 8.80 12.01
CA ASP A 141 1.68 9.39 13.33
C ASP A 141 2.99 9.50 14.13
N HIS A 142 4.10 9.83 13.44
CA HIS A 142 5.38 10.12 14.07
C HIS A 142 5.24 10.95 15.36
N ASP A 143 5.94 10.51 16.41
CA ASP A 143 5.97 11.24 17.68
C ASP A 143 6.41 12.68 17.44
N GLY A 144 5.83 13.62 18.17
CA GLY A 144 5.87 15.06 17.86
C GLY A 144 7.25 15.73 17.85
N ARG A 145 8.37 14.98 17.85
CA ARG A 145 9.74 15.48 17.71
C ARG A 145 10.02 16.17 16.38
N THR A 146 9.31 15.82 15.31
CA THR A 146 9.46 16.47 13.99
C THR A 146 8.50 17.63 13.78
N GLY A 147 7.48 17.78 14.65
CA GLY A 147 6.42 18.77 14.49
C GLY A 147 5.47 18.53 13.31
N ARG A 148 5.63 17.44 12.54
CA ARG A 148 4.70 17.08 11.46
C ARG A 148 3.35 16.70 12.08
N ALA A 149 2.27 17.23 11.52
CA ALA A 149 0.92 16.82 11.92
C ALA A 149 0.68 15.37 11.48
N VAL A 150 -0.19 14.66 12.19
CA VAL A 150 -0.65 13.33 11.77
C VAL A 150 -1.29 13.45 10.40
N HIS A 151 -0.86 12.62 9.45
CA HIS A 151 -1.36 12.58 8.09
C HIS A 151 -1.45 11.13 7.62
N TRP A 152 -2.27 10.91 6.61
CA TRP A 152 -2.25 9.67 5.84
C TRP A 152 -1.31 9.87 4.67
N GLU A 153 -0.36 8.97 4.47
CA GLU A 153 0.37 8.85 3.22
C GLU A 153 -0.43 7.94 2.29
N VAL A 154 -0.72 8.39 1.07
CA VAL A 154 -1.50 7.63 0.08
C VAL A 154 -0.72 7.52 -1.21
N ASP A 155 -0.41 6.28 -1.57
CA ASP A 155 0.39 5.96 -2.73
C ASP A 155 -0.53 5.58 -3.90
N VAL A 156 -0.49 6.34 -4.99
CA VAL A 156 -1.36 6.18 -6.16
C VAL A 156 -0.55 5.88 -7.41
N ARG A 157 -0.82 4.74 -8.04
CA ARG A 157 -0.38 4.47 -9.40
C ARG A 157 -1.29 5.19 -10.39
N GLY A 158 -0.78 6.26 -11.00
CA GLY A 158 -1.44 7.01 -12.06
C GLY A 158 -1.71 6.15 -13.30
N LYS A 159 -2.59 6.64 -14.17
CA LYS A 159 -2.94 5.95 -15.44
C LYS A 159 -1.78 5.87 -16.43
N ASP A 160 -0.80 6.74 -16.27
CA ASP A 160 0.48 6.75 -16.97
C ASP A 160 1.47 5.71 -16.40
N GLY A 161 1.11 5.04 -15.31
CA GLY A 161 1.95 4.09 -14.59
C GLY A 161 2.92 4.75 -13.60
N ALA A 162 2.92 6.08 -13.48
CA ALA A 162 3.74 6.78 -12.50
C ALA A 162 3.18 6.56 -11.08
N LYS A 163 4.08 6.46 -10.09
CA LYS A 163 3.70 6.48 -8.68
C LYS A 163 3.60 7.92 -8.19
N HIS A 164 2.59 8.20 -7.39
CA HIS A 164 2.37 9.48 -6.74
C HIS A 164 2.09 9.26 -5.26
N GLU A 165 2.96 9.82 -4.43
CA GLU A 165 2.81 9.82 -2.99
C GLU A 165 2.09 11.12 -2.56
N LEU A 166 1.04 10.97 -1.78
CA LEU A 166 0.15 12.04 -1.37
C LEU A 166 -0.04 12.05 0.15
N ASP A 167 0.38 13.13 0.79
CA ASP A 167 0.10 13.42 2.19
C ASP A 167 -1.32 13.99 2.32
N VAL A 168 -2.17 13.35 3.11
CA VAL A 168 -3.53 13.80 3.42
C VAL A 168 -3.65 14.10 4.91
N ASP A 169 -3.83 15.38 5.25
CA ASP A 169 -3.95 15.81 6.65
C ASP A 169 -5.10 15.06 7.37
N ALA A 170 -4.78 14.39 8.48
CA ALA A 170 -5.70 13.46 9.15
C ALA A 170 -6.85 14.15 9.93
N LYS A 171 -6.91 15.49 9.89
CA LYS A 171 -8.00 16.29 10.50
C LYS A 171 -8.87 16.99 9.47
N THR A 172 -8.29 17.41 8.36
CA THR A 172 -8.90 18.33 7.38
C THR A 172 -9.06 17.73 5.99
N ALA A 173 -8.46 16.57 5.73
CA ALA A 173 -8.39 15.91 4.42
C ALA A 173 -7.71 16.76 3.33
N LYS A 174 -6.94 17.77 3.74
CA LYS A 174 -6.15 18.58 2.81
C LYS A 174 -5.02 17.71 2.24
N VAL A 175 -4.99 17.61 0.91
CA VAL A 175 -3.95 16.88 0.18
C VAL A 175 -2.74 17.78 -0.09
N THR A 176 -1.55 17.22 0.07
CA THR A 176 -0.27 17.73 -0.42
C THR A 176 0.45 16.62 -1.17
N VAL A 177 1.16 16.96 -2.24
CA VAL A 177 2.01 15.99 -2.95
C VAL A 177 3.35 16.01 -2.24
N ASP A 178 3.84 14.85 -1.79
CA ASP A 178 5.21 14.80 -1.28
C ASP A 178 6.15 15.04 -2.46
N ARG A 179 6.93 16.11 -2.37
CA ARG A 179 7.83 16.52 -3.44
C ARG A 179 9.01 15.54 -3.36
N PRO A 180 9.40 14.85 -4.45
CA PRO A 180 10.56 13.97 -4.40
C PRO A 180 11.72 14.79 -3.84
N ASP A 181 12.30 14.31 -2.73
CA ASP A 181 13.49 14.89 -2.14
C ASP A 181 14.52 15.03 -3.26
N SER A 182 14.68 16.27 -3.76
CA SER A 182 15.71 16.58 -4.73
C SER A 182 17.02 16.40 -3.97
N GLY A 183 17.65 15.25 -4.19
CA GLY A 183 18.92 14.88 -3.59
C GLY A 183 19.89 16.04 -3.65
N HIS A 184 20.40 16.43 -2.49
CA HIS A 184 21.63 17.19 -2.42
C HIS A 184 22.77 16.22 -2.70
N GLY A 185 23.02 15.99 -4.00
CA GLY A 185 24.24 15.37 -4.47
C GLY A 185 25.38 16.38 -4.42
N GLY A 186 26.55 15.92 -3.97
CA GLY A 186 27.84 16.52 -4.23
C GLY A 186 28.51 17.17 -3.02
N ASP A 187 29.31 16.38 -2.29
CA ASP A 187 30.77 16.60 -2.24
C ASP A 187 31.44 15.37 -1.62
N ASP A 188 31.79 14.42 -2.48
CA ASP A 188 32.85 13.45 -2.18
C ASP A 188 34.17 14.23 -2.28
N GLY A 189 34.55 14.85 -1.17
CA GLY A 189 35.88 15.43 -0.99
C GLY A 189 36.90 14.33 -0.74
N ASP A 190 37.19 13.53 -1.77
CA ASP A 190 38.43 12.76 -1.88
C ASP A 190 39.59 13.75 -1.90
N GLY A 191 40.16 13.98 -0.72
CA GLY A 191 41.43 14.69 -0.53
C GLY A 191 42.54 13.67 -0.32
N ASP A 192 42.87 12.93 -1.37
CA ASP A 192 44.15 12.21 -1.46
C ASP A 192 45.31 13.21 -1.60
N ASP A 193 46.46 12.78 -1.08
CA ASP A 193 47.83 13.29 -1.23
C ASP A 193 48.28 14.46 -0.31
N HIS A 194 49.14 14.15 0.66
CA HIS A 194 50.59 14.32 0.51
C HIS A 194 51.39 13.80 1.72
N ASP A 195 52.53 13.19 1.38
CA ASP A 195 53.63 12.70 2.22
C ASP A 195 54.17 13.72 3.26
N ASP A 196 54.75 13.22 4.34
CA ASP A 196 56.11 13.60 4.78
C ASP A 196 56.56 12.72 5.99
N ASP A 197 57.57 11.89 5.71
CA ASP A 197 58.65 11.28 6.53
C ASP A 197 58.49 11.01 8.05
#